data_AF-F9CZ84-F1
#
_entry.id   AF-F9CZ84-F1
#
_cell.length_a   1.000
_cell.length_b   1.000
_cell.length_c   1.000
_cell.angle_alpha   90.00
_cell.angle_beta   90.00
_cell.angle_gamma   90.00
#
_symmetry.space_group_name_H-M   'P 1'
#
loop_
_entity.id
_entity.type
_entity.pdbx_description
1 polymer ?
#
loop_
_entity_poly.entity_id
_entity_poly.type
_entity_poly.pdbx_seq_one_letter_code
_entity_poly.pdbx_strand_id
1 'polypeptide(L)'
;MQAIQNNQDFLRRYGYSDNIKVEKAIELLLINRRHELRTIAESVLNHIPGQIILSEWSEFILHMCLDVEECFSIWKGDVEPPQNFYLKSFIILKQFSKGKTSMNQLTQFLNLAYSIAQEFRVIYKRVE
;
A
#
# COMPACT_ATOMS: atom_id res chain seq x y z
N MET A 1 -4.02 3.65 -21.05
CA MET A 1 -2.61 4.07 -21.26
C MET A 1 -2.17 5.24 -20.36
N GLN A 2 -3.01 6.23 -20.01
CA GLN A 2 -2.60 7.35 -19.12
C GLN A 2 -2.51 7.03 -17.62
N ALA A 3 -3.18 5.97 -17.12
CA ALA A 3 -3.15 5.62 -15.69
C ALA A 3 -1.83 4.97 -15.23
N ILE A 4 -1.14 4.26 -16.12
CA ILE A 4 0.09 3.51 -15.81
C ILE A 4 1.28 4.47 -15.64
N GLN A 5 1.34 5.54 -16.46
CA GLN A 5 2.42 6.53 -16.38
C GLN A 5 2.45 7.28 -15.03
N ASN A 6 1.27 7.59 -14.46
CA ASN A 6 1.16 8.28 -13.17
C ASN A 6 1.51 7.40 -11.96
N ASN A 7 1.41 6.06 -12.09
CA ASN A 7 1.77 5.13 -11.01
C ASN A 7 3.29 4.97 -10.86
N GLN A 8 4.04 5.05 -11.95
CA GLN A 8 5.50 4.81 -11.95
C GLN A 8 6.30 5.95 -11.28
N ASP A 9 5.84 7.19 -11.37
CA ASP A 9 6.50 8.31 -10.67
C ASP A 9 6.29 8.28 -9.15
N PHE A 10 5.29 7.53 -8.68
CA PHE A 10 4.97 7.47 -7.25
C PHE A 10 5.91 6.55 -6.46
N LEU A 11 6.21 5.36 -6.98
CA LEU A 11 7.14 4.42 -6.31
C LEU A 11 8.56 5.00 -6.19
N ARG A 12 8.93 5.91 -7.09
CA ARG A 12 10.18 6.68 -7.01
C ARG A 12 10.26 7.55 -5.76
N ARG A 13 9.13 8.06 -5.25
CA ARG A 13 9.08 8.80 -3.96
C ARG A 13 9.58 7.94 -2.79
N TYR A 14 9.36 6.63 -2.87
CA TYR A 14 9.79 5.66 -1.87
C TYR A 14 11.20 5.09 -2.16
N GLY A 15 11.90 5.63 -3.17
CA GLY A 15 13.23 5.17 -3.57
C GLY A 15 13.23 3.93 -4.46
N TYR A 16 12.09 3.52 -5.01
CA TYR A 16 11.99 2.39 -5.94
C TYR A 16 12.03 2.92 -7.38
N SER A 17 13.22 2.92 -7.99
CA SER A 17 13.44 3.49 -9.34
C SER A 17 13.58 2.47 -10.46
N ASP A 18 13.91 1.21 -10.13
CA ASP A 18 14.04 0.12 -11.11
C ASP A 18 12.68 -0.56 -11.33
N ASN A 19 12.07 -0.27 -12.48
CA ASN A 19 10.74 -0.78 -12.85
C ASN A 19 10.71 -2.30 -12.96
N ILE A 20 11.78 -2.93 -13.45
CA ILE A 20 11.83 -4.39 -13.62
C ILE A 20 11.85 -5.05 -12.24
N LYS A 21 12.64 -4.49 -11.29
CA LYS A 21 12.64 -4.97 -9.91
C LYS A 21 11.29 -4.73 -9.23
N VAL A 22 10.63 -3.60 -9.49
CA VAL A 22 9.30 -3.31 -8.95
C VAL A 22 8.30 -4.36 -9.42
N GLU A 23 8.18 -4.58 -10.73
CA GLU A 23 7.21 -5.53 -11.30
C GLU A 23 7.43 -6.94 -10.74
N LYS A 24 8.66 -7.44 -10.76
CA LYS A 24 9.03 -8.74 -10.16
C LYS A 24 8.70 -8.80 -8.66
N ALA A 25 8.96 -7.72 -7.91
CA ALA A 25 8.67 -7.69 -6.48
C ALA A 25 7.18 -7.72 -6.19
N ILE A 26 6.36 -7.04 -7.02
CA ILE A 26 4.89 -7.09 -6.93
C ILE A 26 4.39 -8.49 -7.26
N GLU A 27 4.90 -9.14 -8.31
CA GLU A 27 4.54 -10.52 -8.65
C GLU A 27 4.83 -11.49 -7.50
N LEU A 28 6.02 -11.41 -6.91
CA LEU A 28 6.39 -12.24 -5.76
C LEU A 28 5.52 -11.94 -4.52
N LEU A 29 5.22 -10.67 -4.27
CA LEU A 29 4.31 -10.26 -3.19
C LEU A 29 2.90 -10.81 -3.42
N LEU A 30 2.41 -10.81 -4.66
CA LEU A 30 1.12 -11.37 -5.05
C LEU A 30 1.05 -12.89 -4.97
N ILE A 31 2.19 -13.58 -5.01
CA ILE A 31 2.26 -15.01 -4.73
C ILE A 31 2.16 -15.24 -3.22
N ASN A 32 2.92 -14.49 -2.42
CA ASN A 32 3.04 -14.72 -0.98
C ASN A 32 1.86 -14.19 -0.16
N ARG A 33 1.30 -13.04 -0.53
CA ARG A 33 0.35 -12.26 0.29
C ARG A 33 -0.96 -11.93 -0.43
N ARG A 34 -1.35 -12.78 -1.38
CA ARG A 34 -2.56 -12.58 -2.21
C ARG A 34 -3.82 -12.35 -1.39
N HIS A 35 -4.01 -13.18 -0.36
CA HIS A 35 -5.22 -13.16 0.46
C HIS A 35 -5.31 -11.87 1.27
N GLU A 36 -4.19 -11.43 1.84
CA GLU A 36 -4.07 -10.21 2.64
C GLU A 36 -4.28 -8.96 1.79
N LEU A 37 -3.64 -8.91 0.61
CA LEU A 37 -3.85 -7.84 -0.37
C LEU A 37 -5.32 -7.75 -0.78
N ARG A 38 -5.94 -8.91 -1.03
CA ARG A 38 -7.38 -8.98 -1.35
C ARG A 38 -8.25 -8.52 -0.19
N THR A 39 -7.91 -8.90 1.04
CA THR A 39 -8.64 -8.48 2.26
C THR A 39 -8.62 -6.96 2.40
N ILE A 40 -7.47 -6.33 2.19
CA ILE A 40 -7.36 -4.86 2.20
C ILE A 40 -8.14 -4.25 1.04
N ALA A 41 -8.03 -4.81 -0.16
CA ALA A 41 -8.75 -4.32 -1.33
C ALA A 41 -10.27 -4.33 -1.14
N GLU A 42 -10.84 -5.43 -0.66
CA GLU A 42 -12.27 -5.56 -0.37
C GLU A 42 -12.71 -4.54 0.69
N SER A 43 -11.88 -4.30 1.70
CA SER A 43 -12.16 -3.32 2.75
C SER A 43 -12.11 -1.88 2.27
N VAL A 44 -11.15 -1.51 1.42
CA VAL A 44 -10.94 -0.12 1.02
C VAL A 44 -11.82 0.26 -0.18
N LEU A 45 -11.96 -0.66 -1.14
CA LEU A 45 -12.72 -0.44 -2.37
C LEU A 45 -14.22 -0.72 -2.20
N ASN A 46 -14.65 -1.29 -1.07
CA ASN A 46 -16.01 -1.81 -0.77
C ASN A 46 -16.50 -2.93 -1.71
N HIS A 47 -15.96 -3.03 -2.92
CA HIS A 47 -16.16 -4.10 -3.88
C HIS A 47 -14.95 -4.16 -4.80
N ILE A 48 -14.36 -5.34 -5.01
CA ILE A 48 -13.44 -5.57 -6.13
C ILE A 48 -14.33 -6.02 -7.28
N PRO A 49 -14.54 -5.21 -8.34
CA PRO A 49 -15.27 -5.66 -9.51
C PRO A 49 -14.57 -6.90 -10.06
N GLY A 50 -15.32 -7.97 -10.34
CA GLY A 50 -14.77 -9.23 -10.87
C GLY A 50 -14.05 -9.09 -12.22
N GLN A 51 -14.08 -7.90 -12.82
CA GLN A 51 -13.45 -7.55 -14.09
C GLN A 51 -12.17 -6.72 -13.96
N ILE A 52 -11.76 -6.27 -12.76
CA ILE A 52 -10.48 -5.57 -12.60
C ILE A 52 -9.34 -6.60 -12.65
N ILE A 53 -8.37 -6.34 -13.52
CA ILE A 53 -7.17 -7.17 -13.68
C ILE A 53 -6.40 -7.18 -12.35
N LEU A 54 -5.92 -8.37 -11.95
CA LEU A 54 -5.28 -8.59 -10.65
C LEU A 54 -4.07 -7.65 -10.41
N SER A 55 -3.37 -7.26 -11.47
CA SER A 55 -2.24 -6.33 -11.42
C SER A 55 -2.65 -4.89 -11.08
N GLU A 56 -3.74 -4.38 -11.66
CA GLU A 56 -4.11 -2.95 -11.56
C GLU A 56 -4.51 -2.56 -10.13
N TRP A 57 -5.31 -3.38 -9.45
CA TRP A 57 -5.65 -3.08 -8.06
C TRP A 57 -4.51 -3.39 -7.10
N SER A 58 -3.64 -4.36 -7.41
CA SER A 58 -2.54 -4.74 -6.51
C SER A 58 -1.53 -3.61 -6.31
N GLU A 59 -1.19 -2.88 -7.36
CA GLU A 59 -0.34 -1.68 -7.29
C GLU A 59 -0.98 -0.59 -6.44
N PHE A 60 -2.27 -0.32 -6.66
CA PHE A 60 -3.00 0.67 -5.88
C PHE A 60 -3.04 0.32 -4.39
N ILE A 61 -3.28 -0.96 -4.05
CA ILE A 61 -3.25 -1.41 -2.65
C ILE A 61 -1.83 -1.31 -2.08
N LEU A 62 -0.81 -1.70 -2.84
CA LEU A 62 0.58 -1.56 -2.41
C LEU A 62 0.93 -0.10 -2.12
N HIS A 63 0.47 0.84 -2.95
CA HIS A 63 0.66 2.27 -2.72
C HIS A 63 0.07 2.71 -1.38
N MET A 64 -1.15 2.29 -1.08
CA MET A 64 -1.75 2.57 0.22
C MET A 64 -1.00 1.90 1.38
N CYS A 65 -0.42 0.73 1.17
CA CYS A 65 0.40 0.06 2.19
C CYS A 65 1.69 0.85 2.49
N LEU A 66 2.38 1.34 1.45
CA LEU A 66 3.56 2.19 1.59
C LEU A 66 3.22 3.53 2.25
N ASP A 67 2.06 4.10 1.92
CA ASP A 67 1.53 5.30 2.57
C ASP A 67 1.31 5.09 4.08
N VAL A 68 0.82 3.92 4.48
CA VAL A 68 0.65 3.55 5.90
C VAL A 68 2.01 3.43 6.60
N GLU A 69 3.02 2.80 5.95
CA GLU A 69 4.39 2.71 6.48
C GLU A 69 4.99 4.10 6.73
N GLU A 70 4.87 5.01 5.76
CA GLU A 70 5.35 6.39 5.89
C GLU A 70 4.64 7.09 7.06
N CYS A 71 3.31 6.93 7.17
CA CYS A 71 2.55 7.51 8.27
C CYS A 71 2.97 6.97 9.64
N PHE A 72 3.22 5.68 9.75
CA PHE A 72 3.70 5.07 10.99
C PHE A 72 5.07 5.61 11.38
N SER A 73 5.98 5.77 10.40
CA SER A 73 7.32 6.32 10.64
C SER A 73 7.25 7.75 11.16
N ILE A 74 6.32 8.57 10.64
CA ILE A 74 6.10 9.94 11.09
C ILE A 74 5.39 9.98 12.45
N TRP A 75 4.35 9.18 12.68
CA TRP A 75 3.65 9.12 13.98
C TRP A 75 4.56 8.64 15.12
N LYS A 76 5.55 7.80 14.82
CA LYS A 76 6.58 7.37 15.76
C LYS A 76 7.64 8.45 16.03
N GLY A 77 7.71 9.48 15.20
CA GLY A 77 8.72 10.54 15.29
C GLY A 77 10.05 10.19 14.63
N ASP A 78 10.10 9.14 13.79
CA ASP A 78 11.32 8.75 13.08
C ASP A 78 11.63 9.72 11.91
N VAL A 79 10.61 10.41 11.39
CA VAL A 79 10.69 11.33 10.23
C VAL A 79 9.85 12.57 10.48
N GLU A 80 10.32 13.74 10.06
CA GLU A 80 9.53 14.99 10.13
C GLU A 80 8.31 14.95 9.18
N PRO A 81 7.13 15.43 9.61
CA PRO A 81 5.94 15.44 8.78
C PRO A 81 6.07 16.44 7.61
N PRO A 82 5.85 16.03 6.34
CA PRO A 82 5.73 16.98 5.24
C PRO A 82 4.48 17.88 5.40
N GLN A 83 4.42 19.01 4.69
CA GLN A 83 3.33 20.00 4.81
C GLN A 83 1.91 19.40 4.69
N ASN A 84 1.71 18.38 3.86
CA ASN A 84 0.41 17.75 3.62
C ASN A 84 0.16 16.47 4.44
N PHE A 85 1.03 16.17 5.41
CA PHE A 85 1.01 14.92 6.16
C PHE A 85 -0.32 14.66 6.87
N TYR A 86 -0.85 15.66 7.57
CA TYR A 86 -2.07 15.51 8.36
C TYR A 86 -3.27 15.16 7.48
N LEU A 87 -3.37 15.79 6.30
CA LEU A 87 -4.43 15.48 5.33
C LEU A 87 -4.27 14.06 4.77
N LYS A 88 -3.04 13.67 4.40
CA LYS A 88 -2.74 12.31 3.91
C LYS A 88 -3.09 11.24 4.96
N SER A 89 -2.60 11.43 6.19
CA SER A 89 -2.89 10.58 7.35
C SER A 89 -4.39 10.44 7.59
N PHE A 90 -5.13 11.55 7.56
CA PHE A 90 -6.57 11.53 7.74
C PHE A 90 -7.29 10.77 6.62
N ILE A 91 -6.88 10.96 5.36
CA ILE A 91 -7.45 10.23 4.22
C ILE A 91 -7.23 8.73 4.38
N ILE A 92 -6.00 8.30 4.73
CA ILE A 92 -5.68 6.88 4.97
C ILE A 92 -6.58 6.32 6.07
N LEU A 93 -6.62 6.97 7.23
CA LEU A 93 -7.46 6.53 8.35
C LEU A 93 -8.94 6.42 7.93
N LYS A 94 -9.45 7.42 7.20
CA LYS A 94 -10.83 7.42 6.68
C LYS A 94 -11.11 6.28 5.71
N GLN A 95 -10.15 5.93 4.84
CA GLN A 95 -10.33 4.81 3.91
C GLN A 95 -10.32 3.46 4.65
N PHE A 96 -9.36 3.27 5.55
CA PHE A 96 -9.22 2.02 6.31
C PHE A 96 -10.31 1.84 7.38
N SER A 97 -10.92 2.92 7.88
CA SER A 97 -12.02 2.85 8.85
C SER A 97 -13.37 2.48 8.22
N LYS A 98 -13.49 2.48 6.88
CA LYS A 98 -14.75 2.11 6.21
C LYS A 98 -15.17 0.70 6.58
N GLY A 99 -16.43 0.57 7.01
CA GLY A 99 -17.02 -0.70 7.46
C GLY A 99 -16.39 -1.28 8.73
N LYS A 100 -15.57 -0.53 9.47
CA LYS A 100 -15.00 -0.96 10.75
C LYS A 100 -15.82 -0.36 11.89
N THR A 101 -16.15 -1.18 12.88
CA THR A 101 -16.99 -0.78 14.01
C THR A 101 -16.17 -0.54 15.29
N SER A 102 -14.87 -0.85 15.28
CA SER A 102 -13.98 -0.65 16.41
C SER A 102 -12.56 -0.23 16.00
N MET A 103 -11.89 0.46 16.91
CA MET A 103 -10.48 0.86 16.75
C MET A 103 -9.55 -0.35 16.62
N ASN A 104 -9.88 -1.47 17.27
CA ASN A 104 -9.11 -2.71 17.18
C ASN A 104 -9.11 -3.26 15.75
N GLN A 105 -10.26 -3.28 15.08
CA GLN A 105 -10.36 -3.72 13.68
C GLN A 105 -9.59 -2.78 12.75
N LEU A 106 -9.67 -1.46 12.96
CA LEU A 106 -8.87 -0.49 12.20
C LEU A 106 -7.37 -0.76 12.37
N THR A 107 -6.92 -0.93 13.61
CA THR A 107 -5.51 -1.19 13.95
C THR A 107 -5.01 -2.48 13.30
N GLN A 108 -5.79 -3.55 13.32
CA GLN A 108 -5.45 -4.81 12.65
C GLN A 108 -5.21 -4.62 11.15
N PHE A 109 -6.07 -3.83 10.48
CA PHE A 109 -5.91 -3.55 9.05
C PHE A 109 -4.71 -2.65 8.75
N LEU A 110 -4.45 -1.64 9.59
CA LEU A 110 -3.25 -0.79 9.44
C LEU A 110 -1.96 -1.58 9.67
N ASN A 111 -1.94 -2.48 10.65
CA ASN A 111 -0.82 -3.39 10.89
C ASN A 111 -0.60 -4.35 9.72
N LEU A 112 -1.68 -4.85 9.10
CA LEU A 112 -1.60 -5.69 7.91
C LEU A 112 -0.98 -4.93 6.73
N ALA A 113 -1.44 -3.70 6.48
CA ALA A 113 -0.90 -2.83 5.44
C ALA A 113 0.60 -2.53 5.68
N TYR A 114 0.97 -2.20 6.93
CA TYR A 114 2.36 -2.01 7.32
C TYR A 114 3.23 -3.26 7.05
N SER A 115 2.74 -4.45 7.43
CA SER A 115 3.43 -5.72 7.20
C SER A 115 3.68 -6.00 5.72
N ILE A 116 2.68 -5.72 4.86
CA ILE A 116 2.81 -5.87 3.40
C ILE A 116 3.86 -4.92 2.84
N ALA A 117 3.89 -3.65 3.29
CA ALA A 117 4.89 -2.68 2.88
C ALA A 117 6.32 -3.12 3.24
N GLN A 118 6.53 -3.62 4.47
CA GLN A 118 7.82 -4.15 4.90
C GLN A 118 8.25 -5.36 4.05
N GLU A 119 7.33 -6.28 3.77
CA GLU A 119 7.63 -7.46 2.96
C GLU A 119 7.99 -7.07 1.53
N PHE A 120 7.24 -6.17 0.91
CA PHE A 120 7.58 -5.63 -0.41
C PHE A 120 8.99 -5.04 -0.44
N ARG A 121 9.36 -4.23 0.56
CA ARG A 121 10.70 -3.64 0.68
C ARG A 121 11.80 -4.71 0.76
N VAL A 122 11.56 -5.79 1.49
CA VAL A 122 12.50 -6.92 1.59
C VAL A 122 12.61 -7.67 0.27
N ILE A 123 11.49 -7.95 -0.40
CA ILE A 123 11.47 -8.60 -1.71
C ILE A 123 12.21 -7.74 -2.72
N TYR A 124 11.88 -6.45 -2.82
CA TYR A 124 12.52 -5.52 -3.76
C TYR A 124 14.05 -5.48 -3.62
N LYS A 125 14.56 -5.48 -2.39
CA LYS A 125 16.01 -5.53 -2.12
C LYS A 125 16.68 -6.83 -2.56
N ARG A 126 15.94 -7.93 -2.64
CA ARG A 126 16.45 -9.26 -3.01
C ARG A 126 16.33 -9.55 -4.50
N VAL A 127 15.44 -8.86 -5.20
CA VAL A 127 15.26 -9.02 -6.64
C VAL A 127 16.43 -8.37 -7.38
N GLU A 128 17.09 -9.16 -8.23
CA GLU A 128 18.16 -8.73 -9.13
C GLU A 128 17.63 -7.99 -10.37
#